data_AF-A0A8C6SRC0-F1
#
_entry.id   AF-A0A8C6SRC0-F1
#
_cell.length_a   1.000
_cell.length_b   1.000
_cell.length_c   1.000
_cell.angle_alpha   90.00
_cell.angle_beta   90.00
_cell.angle_gamma   90.00
#
_symmetry.space_group_name_H-M   'P 1'
#
loop_
_entity.id
_entity.type
_entity.pdbx_description
1 polymer ?
#
loop_
_entity_poly.entity_id
_entity_poly.type
_entity_poly.pdbx_seq_one_letter_code
_entity_poly.pdbx_strand_id
1 'polypeptide(L)'
;MLGHMYEWFWWDRLWLPVNLTWADLEDREGRVYAKASHLYVTIPFALAFLLVRFMFERWIATPLALAAGVKRRVRVQTEENPILENYYCKLSRKPSQADVSGLTLVRRRRFMDRPSVLRKFTEACWRFAFYLCAFGGGILALYDKEWFYDTREVWTGFPKQSMLDSQYWYYILELSFYSSLLLSVAFDIKRKDFREQIVHHCATVVLLSFSWCVNYIRVGTLVMLVHDASDVLLESAKLFNYAKWERTCQGLFVLFAAVFMGTRLVIFPFWLIHCTWVYPPLHYPPFFGYYFFNAALLVLQGLHVFWAYLILRMVNKFLFGKVSSPPDYHDLLTRA
;
A
#
# COMPACT_ATOMS: atom_id res chain seq x y z
N MET A 1 11.59 -9.67 33.26
CA MET A 1 10.87 -8.51 32.72
C MET A 1 10.33 -8.77 31.32
N LEU A 2 11.17 -9.15 30.33
CA LEU A 2 10.71 -9.47 28.97
C LEU A 2 9.71 -10.63 28.88
N GLY A 3 9.91 -11.73 29.63
CA GLY A 3 8.96 -12.86 29.65
C GLY A 3 7.58 -12.49 30.21
N HIS A 4 7.55 -11.71 31.29
CA HIS A 4 6.29 -11.25 31.89
C HIS A 4 5.54 -10.24 31.00
N MET A 5 6.26 -9.45 30.20
CA MET A 5 5.66 -8.60 29.17
C MET A 5 5.13 -9.42 27.99
N TYR A 6 5.82 -10.49 27.60
CA TYR A 6 5.37 -11.40 26.55
C TYR A 6 4.08 -12.14 26.97
N GLU A 7 4.02 -12.67 28.18
CA GLU A 7 2.82 -13.33 28.71
C GLU A 7 1.63 -12.38 28.83
N TRP A 8 1.87 -11.14 29.30
CA TRP A 8 0.84 -10.13 29.37
C TRP A 8 0.36 -9.70 27.97
N PHE A 9 1.29 -9.54 27.03
CA PHE A 9 0.96 -9.22 25.65
C PHE A 9 0.19 -10.36 24.98
N TRP A 10 0.48 -11.63 25.25
CA TRP A 10 -0.25 -12.77 24.67
C TRP A 10 -1.38 -13.29 25.57
N TRP A 11 -1.89 -12.47 26.48
CA TRP A 11 -2.97 -12.89 27.36
C TRP A 11 -4.27 -13.14 26.58
N ASP A 12 -4.79 -14.37 26.62
CA ASP A 12 -5.90 -14.82 25.78
C ASP A 12 -7.12 -13.89 25.83
N ARG A 13 -7.45 -13.37 27.03
CA ARG A 13 -8.62 -12.50 27.26
C ARG A 13 -8.58 -11.18 26.50
N LEU A 14 -7.40 -10.72 26.08
CA LEU A 14 -7.27 -9.49 25.29
C LEU A 14 -7.63 -9.73 23.83
N TRP A 15 -7.30 -10.92 23.31
CA TRP A 15 -7.27 -11.16 21.86
C TRP A 15 -8.27 -12.19 21.37
N LEU A 16 -8.80 -13.03 22.27
CA LEU A 16 -9.73 -14.10 21.97
C LEU A 16 -11.07 -13.88 22.70
N PRO A 17 -12.17 -14.44 22.18
CA PRO A 17 -13.45 -14.46 22.87
C PRO A 17 -13.40 -15.16 24.24
N VAL A 18 -14.39 -14.87 25.09
CA VAL A 18 -14.50 -15.46 26.43
C VAL A 18 -14.61 -16.99 26.32
N ASN A 19 -13.82 -17.71 27.14
CA ASN A 19 -13.69 -19.18 27.20
C ASN A 19 -12.83 -19.85 26.11
N LEU A 20 -11.96 -19.11 25.43
CA LEU A 20 -10.96 -19.65 24.50
C LEU A 20 -9.54 -19.30 24.93
N THR A 21 -8.62 -20.19 24.61
CA THR A 21 -7.17 -20.03 24.80
C THR A 21 -6.43 -20.27 23.49
N TRP A 22 -5.18 -19.80 23.38
CA TRP A 22 -4.33 -20.10 22.22
C TRP A 22 -4.14 -21.60 22.00
N ALA A 23 -4.25 -22.43 23.05
CA ALA A 23 -4.17 -23.88 22.96
C ALA A 23 -5.36 -24.51 22.19
N ASP A 24 -6.50 -23.81 22.13
CA ASP A 24 -7.67 -24.23 21.35
C ASP A 24 -7.53 -23.95 19.85
N LEU A 25 -6.51 -23.16 19.47
CA LEU A 25 -6.17 -22.77 18.09
C LEU A 25 -4.88 -23.47 17.60
N GLU A 26 -4.58 -24.64 18.14
CA GLU A 26 -3.53 -25.52 17.64
C GLU A 26 -4.07 -26.49 16.57
N ASP A 27 -3.23 -26.86 15.62
CA ASP A 27 -3.59 -27.78 14.54
C ASP A 27 -4.03 -29.13 15.13
N ARG A 28 -5.32 -29.43 15.02
CA ARG A 28 -5.96 -30.65 15.53
C ARG A 28 -7.10 -31.03 14.61
N GLU A 29 -7.40 -32.33 14.54
CA GLU A 29 -8.57 -32.86 13.81
C GLU A 29 -8.61 -32.48 12.31
N GLY A 30 -7.44 -32.39 11.66
CA GLY A 30 -7.33 -32.01 10.25
C GLY A 30 -7.57 -30.53 9.96
N ARG A 31 -7.74 -29.69 10.99
CA ARG A 31 -7.79 -28.22 10.86
C ARG A 31 -6.40 -27.64 11.03
N VAL A 32 -6.07 -26.68 10.17
CA VAL A 32 -4.81 -25.93 10.23
C VAL A 32 -5.14 -24.49 10.61
N TYR A 33 -4.46 -23.95 11.62
CA TYR A 33 -4.68 -22.58 12.08
C TYR A 33 -3.49 -21.66 11.75
N ALA A 34 -3.78 -20.37 11.64
CA ALA A 34 -2.74 -19.36 11.52
C ALA A 34 -1.95 -19.23 12.83
N LYS A 35 -0.62 -19.40 12.73
CA LYS A 35 0.30 -19.24 13.85
C LYS A 35 1.08 -17.94 13.70
N ALA A 36 1.36 -17.27 14.81
CA ALA A 36 2.22 -16.09 14.82
C ALA A 36 3.62 -16.39 14.25
N SER A 37 4.12 -17.62 14.40
CA SER A 37 5.39 -18.06 13.84
C SER A 37 5.44 -18.00 12.30
N HIS A 38 4.30 -18.14 11.62
CA HIS A 38 4.23 -18.00 10.17
C HIS A 38 4.61 -16.57 9.73
N LEU A 39 4.35 -15.55 10.57
CA LEU A 39 4.71 -14.17 10.25
C LEU A 39 6.22 -13.97 10.15
N TYR A 40 7.04 -14.80 10.81
CA TYR A 40 8.50 -14.70 10.67
C TYR A 40 8.97 -15.01 9.25
N VAL A 41 8.21 -15.80 8.47
CA VAL A 41 8.53 -16.06 7.08
C VAL A 41 8.42 -14.80 6.22
N THR A 42 7.62 -13.81 6.64
CA THR A 42 7.43 -12.59 5.85
C THR A 42 8.68 -11.73 5.75
N ILE A 43 9.60 -11.83 6.72
CA ILE A 43 10.87 -11.09 6.73
C ILE A 43 11.80 -11.55 5.59
N PRO A 44 12.18 -12.84 5.47
CA PRO A 44 13.01 -13.30 4.36
C PRO A 44 12.30 -13.10 3.01
N PHE A 45 10.97 -13.28 2.92
CA PHE A 45 10.24 -12.98 1.70
C PHE A 45 10.24 -11.49 1.35
N ALA A 46 10.14 -10.57 2.32
CA ALA A 46 10.25 -9.15 2.09
C ALA A 46 11.64 -8.76 1.55
N LEU A 47 12.70 -9.36 2.08
CA LEU A 47 14.07 -9.18 1.58
C LEU A 47 14.22 -9.77 0.16
N ALA A 48 13.63 -10.94 -0.09
CA ALA A 48 13.59 -11.53 -1.43
C ALA A 48 12.84 -10.63 -2.42
N PHE A 49 11.72 -10.01 -2.03
CA PHE A 49 11.01 -9.03 -2.85
C PHE A 49 11.87 -7.81 -3.19
N LEU A 50 12.73 -7.34 -2.29
CA LEU A 50 13.68 -6.26 -2.59
C LEU A 50 14.73 -6.70 -3.64
N LEU A 51 15.23 -7.93 -3.55
CA LEU A 51 16.16 -8.49 -4.54
C LEU A 51 15.47 -8.67 -5.91
N VAL A 52 14.27 -9.25 -5.93
CA VAL A 52 13.48 -9.44 -7.14
C VAL A 52 13.12 -8.10 -7.76
N ARG A 53 12.74 -7.10 -6.95
CA ARG A 53 12.52 -5.72 -7.40
C ARG A 53 13.76 -5.17 -8.10
N PHE A 54 14.94 -5.30 -7.50
CA PHE A 54 16.18 -4.82 -8.11
C PHE A 54 16.45 -5.49 -9.47
N MET A 55 16.28 -6.82 -9.56
CA MET A 55 16.44 -7.58 -10.80
C MET A 55 15.39 -7.17 -11.85
N PHE A 56 14.13 -7.03 -11.45
CA PHE A 56 13.02 -6.64 -12.31
C PHE A 56 13.21 -5.23 -12.87
N GLU A 57 13.56 -4.25 -12.02
CA GLU A 57 13.81 -2.88 -12.45
C GLU A 57 14.94 -2.80 -13.48
N ARG A 58 15.99 -3.62 -13.27
CA ARG A 58 17.17 -3.66 -14.13
C ARG A 58 16.91 -4.35 -15.47
N TRP A 59 16.27 -5.52 -15.47
CA TRP A 59 16.19 -6.39 -16.64
C TRP A 59 14.87 -6.33 -17.39
N ILE A 60 13.78 -5.88 -16.75
CA ILE A 60 12.44 -5.83 -17.35
C ILE A 60 11.97 -4.38 -17.47
N ALA A 61 11.90 -3.65 -16.35
CA ALA A 61 11.28 -2.33 -16.36
C ALA A 61 12.11 -1.28 -17.14
N THR A 62 13.43 -1.31 -17.03
CA THR A 62 14.31 -0.38 -17.77
C THR A 62 14.19 -0.55 -19.30
N PRO A 63 14.32 -1.75 -19.89
CA PRO A 63 14.13 -1.91 -21.33
C PRO A 63 12.70 -1.57 -21.78
N LEU A 64 11.68 -1.92 -20.99
CA LEU A 64 10.29 -1.51 -21.27
C LEU A 64 10.13 0.01 -21.31
N ALA A 65 10.73 0.73 -20.35
CA ALA A 65 10.70 2.18 -20.32
C ALA A 65 11.34 2.81 -21.57
N LEU A 66 12.49 2.26 -21.99
CA LEU A 66 13.18 2.73 -23.20
C LEU A 66 12.36 2.46 -24.46
N ALA A 67 11.76 1.27 -24.57
CA ALA A 67 10.87 0.91 -25.67
C ALA A 67 9.60 1.80 -25.71
N ALA A 68 9.08 2.18 -24.55
CA ALA A 68 7.97 3.14 -24.43
C ALA A 68 8.37 4.61 -24.69
N GLY A 69 9.62 4.88 -25.07
CA GLY A 69 10.10 6.23 -25.42
C GLY A 69 10.51 7.09 -24.21
N VAL A 70 10.65 6.52 -23.02
CA VAL A 70 11.13 7.23 -21.82
C VAL A 70 12.64 7.44 -21.94
N LYS A 71 13.06 8.63 -22.40
CA LYS A 71 14.48 8.96 -22.59
C LYS A 71 15.27 8.86 -21.28
N ARG A 72 16.42 8.17 -21.33
CA ARG A 72 17.44 8.24 -20.28
C ARG A 72 18.01 9.66 -20.27
N ARG A 73 17.69 10.47 -19.27
CA ARG A 73 18.40 11.74 -19.06
C ARG A 73 19.83 11.43 -18.64
N VAL A 74 20.79 11.72 -19.51
CA VAL A 74 22.21 11.82 -19.13
C VAL A 74 22.32 13.02 -18.20
N ARG A 75 22.57 12.79 -16.91
CA ARG A 75 22.84 13.87 -15.94
C ARG A 75 24.26 14.36 -16.19
N VAL A 76 24.41 15.61 -16.61
CA VAL A 76 25.70 16.29 -16.53
C VAL A 76 25.93 16.60 -15.04
N GLN A 77 26.82 15.86 -14.40
CA GLN A 77 27.35 16.28 -13.09
C GLN A 77 28.07 17.62 -13.30
N THR A 78 27.64 18.66 -12.59
CA THR A 78 28.42 19.89 -12.45
C THR A 78 29.60 19.63 -11.54
N GLU A 79 30.73 20.28 -11.79
CA GLU A 79 31.93 20.22 -10.94
C GLU A 79 31.59 20.39 -9.46
N GLU A 80 32.15 19.52 -8.62
CA GLU A 80 31.97 19.56 -7.18
C GLU A 80 32.69 20.79 -6.62
N ASN A 81 31.92 21.78 -6.16
CA ASN A 81 32.46 22.93 -5.47
C ASN A 81 32.08 22.85 -3.97
N PRO A 82 33.04 22.56 -3.08
CA PRO A 82 32.78 22.32 -1.66
C PRO A 82 32.24 23.56 -0.92
N ILE A 83 32.52 24.77 -1.42
CA ILE A 83 32.01 26.03 -0.85
C ILE A 83 30.50 26.12 -1.10
N LEU A 84 30.05 25.72 -2.29
CA LEU A 84 28.65 25.76 -2.69
C LEU A 84 27.82 24.66 -2.01
N GLU A 85 28.42 23.50 -1.73
CA GLU A 85 27.75 22.41 -1.01
C GLU A 85 27.53 22.76 0.48
N ASN A 86 28.52 23.41 1.10
CA ASN A 86 28.37 23.96 2.46
C ASN A 86 27.31 25.07 2.52
N TYR A 87 27.23 25.91 1.48
CA TYR A 87 26.20 26.95 1.38
C TYR A 87 24.79 26.33 1.21
N TYR A 88 24.64 25.27 0.41
CA TYR A 88 23.38 24.52 0.25
C TYR A 88 22.89 23.89 1.56
N CYS A 89 23.78 23.21 2.29
CA CYS A 89 23.46 22.57 3.57
C CYS A 89 22.99 23.58 4.62
N LYS A 90 23.53 24.82 4.61
CA LYS A 90 23.17 25.87 5.56
C LYS A 90 21.86 26.61 5.23
N LEU A 91 21.50 26.77 3.95
CA LEU A 91 20.36 27.61 3.52
C LEU A 91 18.98 26.91 3.48
N SER A 92 18.89 25.64 3.92
CA SER A 92 17.72 24.76 3.79
C SER A 92 16.36 25.32 4.26
N ARG A 93 16.33 26.42 5.04
CA ARG A 93 15.09 26.90 5.66
C ARG A 93 14.42 28.16 5.10
N LYS A 94 15.09 29.08 4.36
CA LYS A 94 14.48 30.24 3.64
C LYS A 94 15.59 31.14 3.03
N PRO A 95 15.69 31.31 1.70
CA PRO A 95 16.67 32.24 1.11
C PRO A 95 16.20 33.70 1.20
N SER A 96 17.12 34.62 1.51
CA SER A 96 16.94 36.07 1.29
C SER A 96 17.00 36.37 -0.22
N GLN A 97 16.21 37.35 -0.70
CA GLN A 97 16.17 37.73 -2.13
C GLN A 97 17.49 38.33 -2.66
N ALA A 98 18.46 38.66 -1.80
CA ALA A 98 19.69 39.34 -2.18
C ALA A 98 20.68 38.47 -3.00
N ASP A 99 20.60 37.12 -2.93
CA ASP A 99 21.56 36.21 -3.57
C ASP A 99 20.98 35.47 -4.78
N VAL A 100 20.88 36.15 -5.93
CA VAL A 100 20.30 35.57 -7.18
C VAL A 100 21.15 34.41 -7.73
N SER A 101 22.48 34.48 -7.59
CA SER A 101 23.43 33.44 -7.99
C SER A 101 23.33 32.19 -7.10
N GLY A 102 23.21 32.38 -5.78
CA GLY A 102 22.96 31.30 -4.82
C GLY A 102 21.59 30.64 -5.05
N LEU A 103 20.55 31.44 -5.37
CA LEU A 103 19.20 30.93 -5.62
C LEU A 103 19.12 30.07 -6.88
N THR A 104 19.79 30.46 -7.97
CA THR A 104 19.83 29.69 -9.22
C THR A 104 20.60 28.38 -9.06
N LEU A 105 21.69 28.38 -8.29
CA LEU A 105 22.46 27.18 -8.00
C LEU A 105 21.73 26.22 -7.04
N VAL A 106 21.12 26.74 -5.97
CA VAL A 106 20.27 25.95 -5.06
C VAL A 106 19.05 25.39 -5.80
N ARG A 107 18.46 26.13 -6.75
CA ARG A 107 17.41 25.62 -7.65
C ARG A 107 17.95 24.52 -8.56
N ARG A 108 19.16 24.67 -9.11
CA ARG A 108 19.83 23.67 -9.95
C ARG A 108 20.16 22.40 -9.16
N ARG A 109 20.68 22.51 -7.92
CA ARG A 109 20.94 21.38 -7.02
C ARG A 109 19.65 20.66 -6.61
N ARG A 110 18.60 21.41 -6.21
CA ARG A 110 17.26 20.84 -5.97
C ARG A 110 16.66 20.16 -7.20
N PHE A 111 16.97 20.64 -8.40
CA PHE A 111 16.56 20.02 -9.66
C PHE A 111 17.37 18.75 -9.97
N MET A 112 18.64 18.70 -9.58
CA MET A 112 19.49 17.51 -9.69
C MET A 112 19.07 16.40 -8.70
N ASP A 113 18.60 16.77 -7.50
CA ASP A 113 18.04 15.83 -6.51
C ASP A 113 16.70 15.24 -6.96
N ARG A 114 16.03 15.85 -7.97
CA ARG A 114 14.76 15.29 -8.47
C ARG A 114 15.02 13.93 -9.14
N PRO A 115 14.29 12.89 -8.74
CA PRO A 115 14.46 11.56 -9.31
C PRO A 115 14.09 11.55 -10.79
N SER A 116 14.82 10.75 -11.56
CA SER A 116 14.62 10.62 -13.00
C SER A 116 13.23 10.05 -13.32
N VAL A 117 12.64 10.48 -14.44
CA VAL A 117 11.37 9.92 -14.94
C VAL A 117 11.50 8.42 -15.17
N LEU A 118 12.67 7.97 -15.63
CA LEU A 118 13.01 6.56 -15.77
C LEU A 118 12.87 5.81 -14.42
N ARG A 119 13.44 6.34 -13.33
CA ARG A 119 13.31 5.72 -12.00
C ARG A 119 11.85 5.65 -11.54
N LYS A 120 11.08 6.72 -11.75
CA LYS A 120 9.64 6.72 -11.42
C LYS A 120 8.86 5.69 -12.24
N PHE A 121 9.20 5.52 -13.52
CA PHE A 121 8.61 4.52 -14.38
C PHE A 121 8.95 3.11 -13.90
N THR A 122 10.22 2.82 -13.59
CA THR A 122 10.63 1.48 -13.14
C THR A 122 10.00 1.11 -11.80
N GLU A 123 9.95 2.06 -10.85
CA GLU A 123 9.27 1.86 -9.55
C GLU A 123 7.76 1.59 -9.74
N ALA A 124 7.08 2.35 -10.61
CA ALA A 124 5.67 2.13 -10.93
C ALA A 124 5.43 0.80 -11.66
N CYS A 125 6.35 0.38 -12.52
CA CYS A 125 6.25 -0.87 -13.29
C CYS A 125 6.34 -2.09 -12.38
N TRP A 126 7.25 -2.06 -11.41
CA TRP A 126 7.36 -3.09 -10.38
C TRP A 126 6.06 -3.22 -9.56
N ARG A 127 5.52 -2.09 -9.08
CA ARG A 127 4.26 -2.06 -8.32
C ARG A 127 3.09 -2.55 -9.15
N PHE A 128 2.98 -2.10 -10.40
CA PHE A 128 1.95 -2.57 -11.34
C PHE A 128 2.00 -4.09 -11.52
N ALA A 129 3.18 -4.66 -11.78
CA ALA A 129 3.34 -6.09 -11.98
C ALA A 129 2.92 -6.88 -10.73
N PHE A 130 3.32 -6.42 -9.54
CA PHE A 130 2.92 -7.05 -8.29
C PHE A 130 1.40 -6.97 -8.07
N TYR A 131 0.80 -5.77 -8.11
CA TYR A 131 -0.63 -5.60 -7.86
C TYR A 131 -1.49 -6.35 -8.89
N LEU A 132 -1.05 -6.45 -10.14
CA LEU A 132 -1.75 -7.24 -11.16
C LEU A 132 -1.78 -8.73 -10.79
N CYS A 133 -0.63 -9.28 -10.37
CA CYS A 133 -0.52 -10.66 -9.92
C CYS A 133 -1.29 -10.89 -8.61
N ALA A 134 -1.22 -9.96 -7.66
CA ALA A 134 -1.89 -10.06 -6.37
C ALA A 134 -3.43 -9.99 -6.53
N PHE A 135 -3.94 -9.04 -7.32
CA PHE A 135 -5.37 -8.96 -7.64
C PHE A 135 -5.88 -10.22 -8.35
N GLY A 136 -5.16 -10.69 -9.38
CA GLY A 136 -5.53 -11.93 -10.08
C GLY A 136 -5.47 -13.16 -9.16
N GLY A 137 -4.42 -13.27 -8.35
CA GLY A 137 -4.26 -14.33 -7.35
C GLY A 137 -5.34 -14.30 -6.27
N GLY A 138 -5.75 -13.11 -5.81
CA GLY A 138 -6.82 -12.92 -4.85
C GLY A 138 -8.18 -13.37 -5.41
N ILE A 139 -8.49 -13.04 -6.66
CA ILE A 139 -9.70 -13.56 -7.33
C ILE A 139 -9.66 -15.08 -7.41
N LEU A 140 -8.53 -15.67 -7.84
CA LEU A 140 -8.39 -17.12 -7.94
C LEU A 140 -8.49 -17.82 -6.56
N ALA A 141 -7.99 -17.20 -5.50
CA ALA A 141 -8.01 -17.75 -4.15
C ALA A 141 -9.39 -17.66 -3.46
N LEU A 142 -10.27 -16.74 -3.93
CA LEU A 142 -11.54 -16.42 -3.29
C LEU A 142 -12.78 -16.76 -4.11
N TYR A 143 -12.65 -16.97 -5.43
CA TYR A 143 -13.79 -17.19 -6.32
C TYR A 143 -14.68 -18.37 -5.93
N ASP A 144 -14.10 -19.44 -5.39
CA ASP A 144 -14.83 -20.65 -4.96
C ASP A 144 -15.33 -20.59 -3.52
N LYS A 145 -15.22 -19.43 -2.84
CA LYS A 145 -15.49 -19.30 -1.41
C LYS A 145 -16.81 -18.59 -1.12
N GLU A 146 -17.61 -19.14 -0.23
CA GLU A 146 -18.94 -18.60 0.11
C GLU A 146 -18.88 -17.18 0.67
N TRP A 147 -17.87 -16.88 1.51
CA TRP A 147 -17.70 -15.55 2.10
C TRP A 147 -17.29 -14.46 1.09
N PHE A 148 -16.93 -14.84 -0.14
CA PHE A 148 -16.73 -13.88 -1.24
C PHE A 148 -18.06 -13.29 -1.73
N TYR A 149 -19.15 -14.06 -1.62
CA TYR A 149 -20.49 -13.67 -2.08
C TYR A 149 -21.41 -13.21 -0.94
N ASP A 150 -21.29 -13.81 0.25
CA ASP A 150 -22.03 -13.41 1.44
C ASP A 150 -21.10 -13.07 2.60
N THR A 151 -21.08 -11.80 3.01
CA THR A 151 -20.24 -11.32 4.11
C THR A 151 -20.64 -11.87 5.48
N ARG A 152 -21.82 -12.48 5.62
CA ARG A 152 -22.23 -13.18 6.85
C ARG A 152 -21.37 -14.42 7.10
N GLU A 153 -20.99 -15.12 6.02
CA GLU A 153 -20.17 -16.34 6.08
C GLU A 153 -18.71 -16.08 6.49
N VAL A 154 -18.30 -14.81 6.54
CA VAL A 154 -16.98 -14.41 7.05
C VAL A 154 -16.78 -14.86 8.49
N TRP A 155 -17.82 -14.83 9.32
CA TRP A 155 -17.74 -15.14 10.75
C TRP A 155 -18.25 -16.54 11.10
N THR A 156 -18.80 -17.28 10.14
CA THR A 156 -19.24 -18.66 10.36
C THR A 156 -18.07 -19.53 10.82
N GLY A 157 -18.24 -20.18 11.97
CA GLY A 157 -17.22 -21.02 12.58
C GLY A 157 -16.05 -20.27 13.22
N PHE A 158 -16.06 -18.93 13.27
CA PHE A 158 -15.09 -18.16 14.05
C PHE A 158 -15.22 -18.51 15.54
N PRO A 159 -14.12 -18.61 16.32
CA PRO A 159 -12.71 -18.47 15.93
C PRO A 159 -12.04 -19.73 15.37
N LYS A 160 -12.76 -20.86 15.30
CA LYS A 160 -12.23 -22.17 14.87
C LYS A 160 -12.29 -22.37 13.35
N GLN A 161 -11.88 -21.36 12.59
CA GLN A 161 -11.81 -21.40 11.13
C GLN A 161 -10.49 -22.02 10.66
N SER A 162 -10.55 -23.01 9.78
CA SER A 162 -9.34 -23.57 9.17
C SER A 162 -8.79 -22.62 8.12
N MET A 163 -7.49 -22.39 8.16
CA MET A 163 -6.72 -21.72 7.13
C MET A 163 -6.58 -22.63 5.91
N LEU A 164 -6.81 -22.08 4.73
CA LEU A 164 -6.58 -22.77 3.45
C LEU A 164 -5.22 -22.38 2.87
N ASP A 165 -4.58 -23.29 2.13
CA ASP A 165 -3.26 -23.04 1.51
C ASP A 165 -3.27 -21.85 0.55
N SER A 166 -4.35 -21.66 -0.21
CA SER A 166 -4.51 -20.50 -1.10
C SER A 166 -4.52 -19.18 -0.32
N GLN A 167 -5.20 -19.17 0.82
CA GLN A 167 -5.24 -18.01 1.72
C GLN A 167 -3.88 -17.78 2.36
N TYR A 168 -3.19 -18.85 2.79
CA TYR A 168 -1.85 -18.74 3.35
C TYR A 168 -0.91 -18.02 2.40
N TRP A 169 -0.78 -18.50 1.15
CA TRP A 169 0.14 -17.91 0.20
C TRP A 169 -0.27 -16.50 -0.20
N TYR A 170 -1.56 -16.26 -0.43
CA TYR A 170 -2.05 -14.92 -0.77
C TYR A 170 -1.68 -13.90 0.32
N TYR A 171 -1.92 -14.27 1.59
CA TYR A 171 -1.69 -13.41 2.74
C TYR A 171 -0.19 -13.18 3.02
N ILE A 172 0.62 -14.24 2.98
CA ILE A 172 2.07 -14.15 3.20
C ILE A 172 2.74 -13.32 2.11
N LEU A 173 2.36 -13.49 0.85
CA LEU A 173 2.93 -12.73 -0.26
C LEU A 173 2.58 -11.24 -0.17
N GLU A 174 1.31 -10.89 0.11
CA GLU A 174 0.92 -9.49 0.31
C GLU A 174 1.61 -8.84 1.51
N LEU A 175 1.60 -9.49 2.67
CA LEU A 175 2.23 -8.96 3.87
C LEU A 175 3.75 -8.76 3.67
N SER A 176 4.40 -9.70 2.98
CA SER A 176 5.82 -9.60 2.64
C SER A 176 6.10 -8.45 1.67
N PHE A 177 5.25 -8.25 0.68
CA PHE A 177 5.38 -7.14 -0.25
C PHE A 177 5.20 -5.79 0.43
N TYR A 178 4.15 -5.60 1.24
CA TYR A 178 3.96 -4.35 1.98
C TYR A 178 5.07 -4.09 3.00
N SER A 179 5.59 -5.14 3.63
CA SER A 179 6.78 -5.04 4.49
C SER A 179 8.02 -4.61 3.68
N SER A 180 8.20 -5.13 2.47
CA SER A 180 9.29 -4.70 1.57
C SER A 180 9.16 -3.23 1.17
N LEU A 181 7.94 -2.74 0.93
CA LEU A 181 7.67 -1.33 0.63
C LEU A 181 7.97 -0.43 1.83
N LEU A 182 7.66 -0.87 3.05
CA LEU A 182 7.99 -0.14 4.27
C LEU A 182 9.51 -0.05 4.46
N LEU A 183 10.26 -1.12 4.17
CA LEU A 183 11.72 -1.13 4.22
C LEU A 183 12.34 -0.24 3.13
N SER A 184 11.79 -0.26 1.92
CA SER A 184 12.30 0.57 0.82
C SER A 184 11.93 2.05 0.94
N VAL A 185 10.96 2.40 1.80
CA VAL A 185 10.41 3.76 1.92
C VAL A 185 11.48 4.83 2.22
N ALA A 186 12.55 4.46 2.94
CA ALA A 186 13.64 5.37 3.27
C ALA A 186 14.50 5.73 2.03
N PHE A 187 14.58 4.82 1.05
CA PHE A 187 15.37 4.95 -0.16
C PHE A 187 14.53 5.37 -1.37
N ASP A 188 13.22 5.13 -1.32
CA ASP A 188 12.26 5.50 -2.34
C ASP A 188 12.09 7.03 -2.46
N ILE A 189 11.52 7.45 -3.58
CA ILE A 189 11.28 8.85 -3.88
C ILE A 189 10.27 9.43 -2.89
N LYS A 190 10.71 10.37 -2.04
CA LYS A 190 9.82 11.07 -1.11
C LYS A 190 8.79 11.91 -1.88
N ARG A 191 7.52 11.53 -1.75
CA ARG A 191 6.35 12.23 -2.31
C ARG A 191 5.78 13.23 -1.30
N LYS A 192 4.80 14.03 -1.71
CA LYS A 192 4.21 15.08 -0.84
C LYS A 192 3.36 14.49 0.30
N ASP A 193 2.74 13.35 0.03
CA ASP A 193 1.92 12.52 0.91
C ASP A 193 2.74 11.42 1.62
N PHE A 194 4.05 11.62 1.76
CA PHE A 194 4.97 10.62 2.31
C PHE A 194 4.60 10.19 3.75
N ARG A 195 4.11 11.11 4.58
CA ARG A 195 3.75 10.81 5.97
C ARG A 195 2.50 9.95 6.02
N GLU A 196 1.49 10.33 5.26
CA GLU A 196 0.22 9.63 5.11
C GLU A 196 0.47 8.22 4.54
N GLN A 197 1.36 8.11 3.55
CA GLN A 197 1.75 6.82 2.96
C GLN A 197 2.46 5.92 3.98
N ILE A 198 3.35 6.45 4.83
CA ILE A 198 3.98 5.66 5.91
C ILE A 198 2.92 5.19 6.91
N VAL A 199 2.05 6.10 7.38
CA VAL A 199 0.99 5.75 8.33
C VAL A 199 0.11 4.64 7.75
N HIS A 200 -0.24 4.73 6.47
CA HIS A 200 -0.95 3.66 5.76
C HIS A 200 -0.20 2.33 5.76
N HIS A 201 1.08 2.31 5.36
CA HIS A 201 1.84 1.05 5.30
C HIS A 201 2.03 0.43 6.69
N CYS A 202 2.26 1.24 7.71
CA CYS A 202 2.27 0.77 9.08
C CYS A 202 0.90 0.21 9.48
N ALA A 203 -0.19 0.90 9.17
CA ALA A 203 -1.54 0.45 9.45
C ALA A 203 -1.87 -0.86 8.74
N THR A 204 -1.52 -1.02 7.46
CA THR A 204 -1.78 -2.26 6.69
C THR A 204 -0.94 -3.43 7.20
N VAL A 205 0.36 -3.24 7.47
CA VAL A 205 1.22 -4.30 8.04
C VAL A 205 0.72 -4.73 9.43
N VAL A 206 0.32 -3.77 10.27
CA VAL A 206 -0.25 -4.06 11.60
C VAL A 206 -1.59 -4.76 11.50
N LEU A 207 -2.50 -4.27 10.64
CA LEU A 207 -3.80 -4.90 10.39
C LEU A 207 -3.63 -6.35 9.93
N LEU A 208 -2.81 -6.58 8.89
CA LEU A 208 -2.58 -7.92 8.36
C LEU A 208 -1.93 -8.84 9.37
N SER A 209 -0.90 -8.39 10.08
CA SER A 209 -0.25 -9.20 11.13
C SER A 209 -1.23 -9.53 12.25
N PHE A 210 -2.03 -8.55 12.67
CA PHE A 210 -3.04 -8.74 13.71
C PHE A 210 -4.12 -9.73 13.26
N SER A 211 -4.74 -9.54 12.09
CA SER A 211 -5.79 -10.43 11.61
C SER A 211 -5.28 -11.84 11.34
N TRP A 212 -4.00 -12.02 11.06
CA TRP A 212 -3.39 -13.35 11.02
C TRP A 212 -3.35 -14.00 12.41
N CYS A 213 -2.83 -13.30 13.41
CA CYS A 213 -2.69 -13.83 14.77
C CYS A 213 -4.03 -14.20 15.41
N VAL A 214 -5.10 -13.43 15.19
CA VAL A 214 -6.43 -13.71 15.76
C VAL A 214 -7.35 -14.52 14.85
N ASN A 215 -6.82 -15.09 13.76
CA ASN A 215 -7.55 -15.91 12.79
C ASN A 215 -8.71 -15.18 12.06
N TYR A 216 -8.54 -13.88 11.78
CA TYR A 216 -9.45 -13.05 10.96
C TYR A 216 -9.10 -13.16 9.47
N ILE A 217 -8.72 -14.36 9.01
CA ILE A 217 -8.14 -14.56 7.67
C ILE A 217 -9.17 -14.24 6.58
N ARG A 218 -10.42 -14.70 6.73
CA ARG A 218 -11.47 -14.49 5.72
C ARG A 218 -11.72 -13.01 5.45
N VAL A 219 -11.96 -12.21 6.49
CA VAL A 219 -12.14 -10.75 6.33
C VAL A 219 -10.87 -10.10 5.78
N GLY A 220 -9.69 -10.50 6.26
CA GLY A 220 -8.41 -9.98 5.79
C GLY A 220 -8.24 -10.15 4.28
N THR A 221 -8.57 -11.33 3.74
CA THR A 221 -8.50 -11.62 2.29
C THR A 221 -9.47 -10.76 1.46
N LEU A 222 -10.67 -10.45 1.98
CA LEU A 222 -11.61 -9.55 1.29
C LEU A 222 -11.12 -8.10 1.30
N VAL A 223 -10.57 -7.65 2.44
CA VAL A 223 -9.99 -6.30 2.56
C VAL A 223 -8.86 -6.15 1.55
N MET A 224 -7.89 -7.07 1.51
CA MET A 224 -6.78 -7.08 0.57
C MET A 224 -7.26 -6.98 -0.89
N LEU A 225 -8.19 -7.86 -1.30
CA LEU A 225 -8.69 -7.90 -2.69
C LEU A 225 -9.37 -6.59 -3.14
N VAL A 226 -10.23 -6.03 -2.28
CA VAL A 226 -10.92 -4.76 -2.54
C VAL A 226 -9.91 -3.61 -2.66
N HIS A 227 -8.79 -3.71 -1.96
CA HIS A 227 -7.74 -2.71 -1.99
C HIS A 227 -6.92 -2.78 -3.28
N ASP A 228 -6.47 -3.96 -3.67
CA ASP A 228 -5.64 -4.17 -4.85
C ASP A 228 -6.32 -3.78 -6.17
N ALA A 229 -7.65 -3.88 -6.26
CA ALA A 229 -8.41 -3.56 -7.47
C ALA A 229 -8.13 -2.17 -8.06
N SER A 230 -8.05 -1.13 -7.21
CA SER A 230 -7.76 0.24 -7.66
C SER A 230 -6.29 0.47 -7.94
N ASP A 231 -5.40 -0.25 -7.26
CA ASP A 231 -3.97 0.03 -7.26
C ASP A 231 -3.33 -0.39 -8.59
N VAL A 232 -3.85 -1.46 -9.22
CA VAL A 232 -3.50 -1.86 -10.59
C VAL A 232 -3.76 -0.72 -11.59
N LEU A 233 -4.92 -0.07 -11.49
CA LEU A 233 -5.31 1.02 -12.39
C LEU A 233 -4.48 2.28 -12.15
N LEU A 234 -4.19 2.58 -10.87
CA LEU A 234 -3.36 3.72 -10.49
C LEU A 234 -1.93 3.60 -11.06
N GLU A 235 -1.28 2.46 -10.87
CA GLU A 235 0.08 2.24 -11.36
C GLU A 235 0.11 2.17 -12.90
N SER A 236 -0.94 1.62 -13.53
CA SER A 236 -1.12 1.69 -14.99
C SER A 236 -1.16 3.14 -15.49
N ALA A 237 -2.00 3.99 -14.88
CA ALA A 237 -2.10 5.40 -15.25
C ALA A 237 -0.75 6.13 -15.09
N LYS A 238 0.02 5.84 -14.04
CA LYS A 238 1.37 6.36 -13.84
C LYS A 238 2.32 5.97 -14.98
N LEU A 239 2.31 4.70 -15.41
CA LEU A 239 3.14 4.22 -16.50
C LEU A 239 2.85 4.93 -17.82
N PHE A 240 1.58 5.01 -18.22
CA PHE A 240 1.18 5.67 -19.46
C PHE A 240 1.44 7.18 -19.44
N ASN A 241 1.34 7.81 -18.27
CA ASN A 241 1.71 9.20 -18.10
C ASN A 241 3.21 9.45 -18.35
N TYR A 242 4.05 8.59 -17.77
CA TYR A 242 5.50 8.68 -17.96
C TYR A 242 5.92 8.37 -19.41
N ALA A 243 5.17 7.52 -20.11
CA ALA A 243 5.30 7.26 -21.54
C ALA A 243 4.70 8.37 -22.44
N LYS A 244 4.08 9.41 -21.85
CA LYS A 244 3.39 10.52 -22.54
C LYS A 244 2.18 10.11 -23.40
N TRP A 245 1.50 9.02 -23.04
CA TRP A 245 0.27 8.59 -23.71
C TRP A 245 -0.94 9.21 -23.01
N GLU A 246 -1.19 10.49 -23.31
CA GLU A 246 -2.15 11.32 -22.57
C GLU A 246 -3.58 10.77 -22.59
N ARG A 247 -4.11 10.39 -23.75
CA ARG A 247 -5.50 9.87 -23.85
C ARG A 247 -5.72 8.62 -23.01
N THR A 248 -4.82 7.66 -23.10
CA THR A 248 -4.89 6.41 -22.33
C THR A 248 -4.72 6.67 -20.84
N CYS A 249 -3.77 7.54 -20.45
CA CYS A 249 -3.57 7.94 -19.07
C CYS A 249 -4.83 8.58 -18.48
N GLN A 250 -5.50 9.48 -19.22
CA GLN A 250 -6.71 10.14 -18.76
C GLN A 250 -7.86 9.16 -18.56
N GLY A 251 -8.08 8.26 -19.53
CA GLY A 251 -9.09 7.21 -19.43
C GLY A 251 -8.86 6.29 -18.22
N LEU A 252 -7.61 5.83 -18.03
CA LEU A 252 -7.24 5.00 -16.89
C LEU A 252 -7.35 5.73 -15.56
N PHE A 253 -7.04 7.04 -15.51
CA PHE A 253 -7.18 7.83 -14.29
C PHE A 253 -8.65 8.01 -13.89
N VAL A 254 -9.55 8.23 -14.85
CA VAL A 254 -11.00 8.29 -14.58
C VAL A 254 -11.52 6.92 -14.12
N LEU A 255 -11.10 5.84 -14.78
CA LEU A 255 -11.46 4.47 -14.37
C LEU A 255 -10.94 4.15 -12.97
N PHE A 256 -9.68 4.50 -12.68
CA PHE A 256 -9.09 4.41 -11.34
C PHE A 256 -9.94 5.16 -10.31
N ALA A 257 -10.31 6.41 -10.59
CA ALA A 257 -11.12 7.20 -9.66
C ALA A 257 -12.48 6.54 -9.40
N ALA A 258 -13.16 6.04 -10.44
CA ALA A 258 -14.44 5.35 -10.28
C ALA A 258 -14.31 4.07 -9.43
N VAL A 259 -13.31 3.23 -9.74
CA VAL A 259 -13.05 1.99 -8.99
C VAL A 259 -12.66 2.31 -7.54
N PHE A 260 -11.79 3.29 -7.32
CA PHE A 260 -11.38 3.72 -5.98
C PHE A 260 -12.58 4.17 -5.13
N MET A 261 -13.49 4.98 -5.69
CA MET A 261 -14.69 5.40 -4.96
C MET A 261 -15.60 4.21 -4.64
N GLY A 262 -15.83 3.31 -5.62
CA GLY A 262 -16.64 2.11 -5.42
C GLY A 262 -16.04 1.16 -4.38
N THR A 263 -14.75 0.84 -4.47
CA THR A 263 -14.11 -0.12 -3.57
C THR A 263 -13.86 0.46 -2.18
N ARG A 264 -13.32 1.68 -2.08
CA ARG A 264 -12.86 2.26 -0.80
C ARG A 264 -13.87 3.12 -0.06
N LEU A 265 -14.87 3.70 -0.74
CA LEU A 265 -15.91 4.52 -0.09
C LEU A 265 -17.29 3.87 -0.09
N VAL A 266 -17.52 2.84 -0.89
CA VAL A 266 -18.81 2.12 -0.91
C VAL A 266 -18.63 0.72 -0.33
N ILE A 267 -17.89 -0.16 -0.99
CA ILE A 267 -17.74 -1.57 -0.56
C ILE A 267 -17.06 -1.66 0.82
N PHE A 268 -15.93 -0.98 1.01
CA PHE A 268 -15.16 -1.07 2.25
C PHE A 268 -15.95 -0.64 3.52
N PRO A 269 -16.59 0.55 3.59
CA PRO A 269 -17.33 0.95 4.80
C PRO A 269 -18.67 0.23 4.96
N PHE A 270 -19.46 0.08 3.89
CA PHE A 270 -20.84 -0.42 4.02
C PHE A 270 -20.94 -1.95 4.01
N TRP A 271 -19.95 -2.67 3.46
CA TRP A 271 -19.92 -4.14 3.50
C TRP A 271 -18.86 -4.66 4.47
N LEU A 272 -17.60 -4.25 4.35
CA LEU A 272 -16.51 -4.86 5.13
C LEU A 272 -16.47 -4.34 6.58
N ILE A 273 -16.47 -3.03 6.80
CA ILE A 273 -16.52 -2.46 8.16
C ILE A 273 -17.87 -2.81 8.84
N HIS A 274 -18.98 -2.75 8.11
CA HIS A 274 -20.27 -3.20 8.63
C HIS A 274 -20.22 -4.68 9.06
N CYS A 275 -19.66 -5.56 8.24
CA CYS A 275 -19.49 -6.98 8.56
C CYS A 275 -18.67 -7.18 9.84
N THR A 276 -17.58 -6.43 10.03
CA THR A 276 -16.70 -6.55 11.21
C THR A 276 -17.28 -5.90 12.46
N TRP A 277 -18.21 -4.97 12.31
CA TRP A 277 -18.84 -4.25 13.42
C TRP A 277 -20.12 -4.93 13.90
N VAL A 278 -20.93 -5.46 12.99
CA VAL A 278 -22.29 -5.95 13.30
C VAL A 278 -22.31 -7.44 13.61
N TYR A 279 -21.60 -8.27 12.84
CA TYR A 279 -21.75 -9.73 12.93
C TYR A 279 -20.98 -10.37 14.10
N PRO A 280 -19.72 -10.01 14.43
CA PRO A 280 -19.01 -10.64 15.55
C PRO A 280 -19.74 -10.53 16.90
N PRO A 281 -20.33 -9.37 17.27
CA PRO A 281 -21.07 -9.24 18.53
C PRO A 281 -22.32 -10.12 18.64
N LEU A 282 -22.84 -10.66 17.51
CA LEU A 282 -23.95 -11.61 17.52
C LEU A 282 -23.51 -13.01 17.97
N HIS A 283 -22.24 -13.35 17.78
CA HIS A 283 -21.69 -14.66 18.14
C HIS A 283 -20.96 -14.64 19.48
N TYR A 284 -20.25 -13.54 19.78
CA TYR A 284 -19.40 -13.44 20.97
C TYR A 284 -19.46 -12.03 21.59
N PRO A 285 -19.32 -11.91 22.92
CA PRO A 285 -19.21 -10.60 23.55
C PRO A 285 -17.97 -9.85 23.03
N PRO A 286 -18.07 -8.52 22.81
CA PRO A 286 -16.94 -7.72 22.36
C PRO A 286 -15.73 -7.81 23.32
N PHE A 287 -14.54 -8.01 22.76
CA PHE A 287 -13.25 -8.07 23.47
C PHE A 287 -12.28 -7.04 22.88
N PHE A 288 -11.10 -6.88 23.50
CA PHE A 288 -10.16 -5.83 23.10
C PHE A 288 -9.73 -5.96 21.63
N GLY A 289 -9.39 -7.16 21.16
CA GLY A 289 -9.04 -7.41 19.75
C GLY A 289 -10.12 -6.99 18.74
N TYR A 290 -11.41 -7.15 19.08
CA TYR A 290 -12.52 -6.67 18.25
C TYR A 290 -12.50 -5.13 18.10
N TYR A 291 -12.32 -4.39 19.20
CA TYR A 291 -12.24 -2.93 19.16
C TYR A 291 -10.98 -2.44 18.45
N PHE A 292 -9.84 -3.08 18.71
CA PHE A 292 -8.56 -2.76 18.08
C PHE A 292 -8.64 -2.90 16.56
N PHE A 293 -9.16 -4.03 16.06
CA PHE A 293 -9.30 -4.27 14.62
C PHE A 293 -10.21 -3.24 13.95
N ASN A 294 -11.40 -3.01 14.49
CA ASN A 294 -12.34 -2.05 13.93
C ASN A 294 -11.79 -0.61 14.00
N ALA A 295 -11.10 -0.23 15.08
CA ALA A 295 -10.44 1.08 15.16
C ALA A 295 -9.36 1.25 14.08
N ALA A 296 -8.54 0.22 13.83
CA ALA A 296 -7.54 0.25 12.77
C ALA A 296 -8.16 0.33 11.36
N LEU A 297 -9.27 -0.39 11.12
CA LEU A 297 -10.03 -0.25 9.86
C LEU A 297 -10.62 1.15 9.68
N LEU A 298 -11.07 1.81 10.75
CA LEU A 298 -11.57 3.19 10.70
C LEU A 298 -10.45 4.20 10.43
N VAL A 299 -9.25 4.00 10.98
CA VAL A 299 -8.06 4.79 10.61
C VAL A 299 -7.78 4.67 9.12
N LEU A 300 -7.83 3.43 8.59
CA LEU A 300 -7.64 3.16 7.17
C LEU A 300 -8.73 3.84 6.32
N GLN A 301 -10.00 3.78 6.74
CA GLN A 301 -11.10 4.50 6.09
C GLN A 301 -10.88 6.02 6.07
N GLY A 302 -10.38 6.60 7.17
CA GLY A 302 -10.06 8.03 7.24
C GLY A 302 -9.01 8.44 6.20
N LEU A 303 -7.97 7.62 6.01
CA LEU A 303 -6.97 7.82 4.96
C LEU A 303 -7.58 7.72 3.55
N HIS A 304 -8.50 6.77 3.32
CA HIS A 304 -9.22 6.68 2.05
C HIS A 304 -10.06 7.92 1.74
N VAL A 305 -10.75 8.48 2.73
CA VAL A 305 -11.51 9.73 2.56
C VAL A 305 -10.58 10.89 2.21
N PHE A 306 -9.42 10.96 2.86
CA PHE A 306 -8.39 11.96 2.53
C PHE A 306 -7.92 11.84 1.08
N TRP A 307 -7.57 10.64 0.61
CA TRP A 307 -7.15 10.44 -0.77
C TRP A 307 -8.29 10.62 -1.77
N ALA A 308 -9.52 10.23 -1.42
CA ALA A 308 -10.69 10.48 -2.24
C ALA A 308 -10.87 11.97 -2.51
N TYR A 309 -10.71 12.81 -1.49
CA TYR A 309 -10.73 14.27 -1.66
C TYR A 309 -9.66 14.76 -2.63
N LEU A 310 -8.42 14.22 -2.54
CA LEU A 310 -7.35 14.58 -3.48
C LEU A 310 -7.66 14.13 -4.91
N ILE A 311 -8.21 12.93 -5.09
CA ILE A 311 -8.58 12.37 -6.39
C ILE A 311 -9.70 13.21 -7.02
N LEU A 312 -10.77 13.51 -6.28
CA LEU A 312 -11.87 14.34 -6.76
C LEU A 312 -11.40 15.76 -7.12
N ARG A 313 -10.50 16.34 -6.34
CA ARG A 313 -9.89 17.64 -6.67
C ARG A 313 -9.10 17.59 -7.98
N MET A 314 -8.39 16.49 -8.24
CA MET A 314 -7.66 16.29 -9.50
C MET A 314 -8.60 16.08 -10.69
N VAL A 315 -9.65 15.27 -10.53
CA VAL A 315 -10.70 15.08 -11.55
C VAL A 315 -11.40 16.39 -11.88
N ASN A 316 -11.78 17.19 -10.88
CA ASN A 316 -12.40 18.51 -11.10
C ASN A 316 -11.47 19.46 -11.86
N LYS A 317 -10.17 19.46 -11.55
CA LYS A 317 -9.19 20.25 -12.30
C LYS A 317 -9.06 19.76 -13.74
N PHE A 318 -9.16 18.46 -13.96
CA PHE A 318 -9.06 17.85 -15.29
C PHE A 318 -10.30 18.15 -16.16
N LEU A 319 -11.50 18.07 -15.60
CA LEU A 319 -12.77 18.30 -16.32
C LEU A 319 -13.11 19.78 -16.52
N PHE A 320 -12.82 20.64 -15.54
CA PHE A 320 -13.28 22.04 -15.52
C PHE A 320 -12.14 23.08 -15.58
N GLY A 321 -10.88 22.66 -15.47
CA GLY A 321 -9.73 23.55 -15.57
C GLY A 321 -9.42 23.90 -17.03
N LYS A 322 -9.69 25.15 -17.42
CA LYS A 322 -9.36 25.71 -18.75
C LYS A 322 -7.95 25.32 -19.22
N VAL A 323 -7.90 24.77 -20.43
CA VAL A 323 -6.70 24.56 -21.25
C VAL A 323 -6.09 25.92 -21.59
N SER A 324 -5.13 26.39 -20.80
CA SER A 324 -4.22 27.48 -21.21
C SER A 324 -2.75 27.18 -20.95
N SER A 325 -2.43 25.95 -20.55
CA SER A 325 -1.09 25.37 -20.58
C SER A 325 -1.25 23.85 -20.51
N PRO A 326 -0.46 23.03 -21.23
CA PRO A 326 -0.49 21.58 -21.04
C PRO A 326 -0.29 21.31 -19.54
N PRO A 327 -1.20 20.58 -18.89
CA PRO A 327 -1.06 20.32 -17.47
C PRO A 327 0.29 19.64 -17.26
N ASP A 328 1.10 20.14 -16.33
CA ASP A 328 2.33 19.45 -15.94
C ASP A 328 1.91 18.13 -15.25
N TYR A 329 1.71 17.12 -16.08
CA TYR A 329 1.44 15.73 -15.75
C TYR A 329 2.40 15.15 -14.73
N HIS A 330 3.56 15.81 -14.53
CA HIS A 330 4.53 15.44 -13.52
C HIS A 330 4.04 15.71 -12.09
N ASP A 331 3.21 16.74 -11.91
CA ASP A 331 2.61 17.15 -10.63
C ASP A 331 1.23 16.48 -10.40
N LEU A 332 0.65 15.85 -11.43
CA LEU A 332 -0.65 15.17 -11.38
C LEU A 332 -0.58 13.75 -10.78
N LEU A 333 0.55 13.04 -10.94
CA LEU A 333 0.71 11.64 -10.50
C LEU A 333 1.77 11.44 -9.40
N THR A 334 2.34 12.55 -8.92
CA THR A 334 3.16 12.56 -7.69
C THR A 334 2.36 12.94 -6.45
N ARG A 335 1.06 13.22 -6.60
CA ARG A 335 0.13 13.65 -5.53
C ARG A 335 -0.88 12.58 -5.12
N ALA A 336 -0.82 11.40 -5.75
CA ALA A 336 -1.59 10.19 -5.44
C ALA A 336 -0.69 8.96 -5.48
#